data_AF-U1NK76-F1
#
_entry.id   AF-U1NK76-F1
#
_cell.length_a   1.000
_cell.length_b   1.000
_cell.length_c   1.000
_cell.angle_alpha   90.00
_cell.angle_beta   90.00
_cell.angle_gamma   90.00
#
_symmetry.space_group_name_H-M   'P 1'
#
loop_
_entity.id
_entity.type
_entity.pdbx_description
1 polymer ?
#
loop_
_entity_poly.entity_id
_entity_poly.type
_entity_poly.pdbx_seq_one_letter_code
_entity_poly.pdbx_strand_id
1 'polypeptide(L)' 'MAYVKYESEPGETKEALNESVKYDGRLDAFVIDGSGSNFDEKIIPREKVYEIQMDNRSSIENRD' A
#
# COMPACT_ATOMS: atom_id res chain seq x y z
N MET A 1 8.51 2.88 -5.20
CA MET A 1 8.11 2.54 -3.81
C MET A 1 6.66 2.99 -3.62
N ALA A 2 5.67 2.10 -3.65
CA ALA A 2 4.29 2.44 -3.33
C ALA A 2 4.12 2.83 -1.86
N TYR A 3 3.31 3.84 -1.62
CA TYR A 3 2.79 4.26 -0.33
C TYR A 3 1.27 4.20 -0.45
N VAL A 4 0.61 3.58 0.52
CA VAL A 4 -0.86 3.48 0.56
C VAL A 4 -1.37 4.03 1.88
N LYS A 5 -2.28 5.00 1.78
CA LYS A 5 -3.02 5.56 2.91
C LYS A 5 -4.44 5.01 2.91
N TYR A 6 -4.85 4.41 4.03
CA TYR A 6 -6.12 3.69 4.12
C TYR A 6 -6.75 3.78 5.51
N GLU A 7 -8.04 3.50 5.60
CA GLU A 7 -8.78 3.39 6.87
C GLU A 7 -8.73 1.95 7.41
N SER A 8 -8.08 1.74 8.56
CA SER A 8 -8.08 0.41 9.21
C SER A 8 -9.34 0.15 10.04
N GLU A 9 -9.84 1.18 10.71
CA GLU A 9 -11.07 1.19 11.50
C GLU A 9 -11.81 2.50 11.24
N PRO A 10 -13.14 2.61 11.45
CA PRO A 10 -13.88 3.85 11.18
C PRO A 10 -13.23 5.08 11.82
N GLY A 11 -12.72 6.00 11.00
CA GLY A 11 -11.99 7.21 11.42
C GLY A 11 -10.50 7.02 11.73
N GLU A 12 -9.97 5.81 11.71
CA GLU A 12 -8.54 5.51 11.92
C GLU A 12 -7.80 5.34 10.60
N THR A 13 -6.91 6.29 10.29
CA THR A 13 -6.09 6.25 9.07
C THR A 13 -4.71 5.66 9.35
N LYS A 14 -4.27 4.71 8.52
CA LYS A 14 -2.94 4.07 8.53
C LYS A 14 -2.24 4.21 7.18
N GLU A 15 -0.93 4.00 7.22
CA GLU A 15 -0.03 4.14 6.08
C GLU A 15 0.82 2.87 5.94
N ALA A 16 0.94 2.35 4.72
CA ALA A 16 1.75 1.17 4.40
C ALA A 16 2.71 1.43 3.24
N LEU A 17 3.91 0.84 3.32
CA LEU A 17 5.01 1.02 2.36
C LEU A 17 5.17 -0.21 1.43
N ASN A 18 5.77 0.05 0.27
CA ASN A 18 5.80 -0.78 -0.93
C ASN A 18 6.16 -2.25 -0.75
N GLU A 19 7.06 -2.57 0.17
CA GLU A 19 7.49 -3.94 0.43
C GLU A 19 6.37 -4.81 1.00
N SER A 20 5.35 -4.16 1.56
CA SER A 20 4.19 -4.81 2.15
C SER A 20 2.96 -4.78 1.27
N VAL A 21 2.84 -3.95 0.23
CA VAL A 21 1.54 -3.73 -0.44
C VAL A 21 1.42 -4.46 -1.78
N LYS A 22 0.38 -5.29 -1.94
CA LYS A 22 -0.02 -5.97 -3.18
C LYS A 22 -1.50 -5.66 -3.48
N TYR A 23 -1.89 -5.54 -4.74
CA TYR A 23 -3.30 -5.38 -5.12
C TYR A 23 -3.89 -6.71 -5.62
N ASP A 24 -4.99 -7.16 -5.02
CA ASP A 24 -5.76 -8.32 -5.45
C ASP A 24 -7.00 -7.85 -6.24
N GLY A 25 -6.91 -7.98 -7.58
CA GLY A 25 -8.00 -7.59 -8.49
C GLY A 25 -9.23 -8.51 -8.45
N ARG A 26 -9.17 -9.67 -7.78
CA ARG A 26 -10.35 -10.54 -7.59
C ARG A 26 -11.21 -10.05 -6.43
N LEU A 27 -10.57 -9.54 -5.39
CA LEU A 27 -11.22 -9.00 -4.20
C LEU A 27 -11.44 -7.48 -4.27
N ASP A 28 -10.87 -6.82 -5.28
CA ASP A 28 -10.78 -5.36 -5.38
C ASP A 28 -10.23 -4.74 -4.08
N ALA A 29 -9.11 -5.28 -3.61
CA ALA A 29 -8.53 -4.96 -2.31
C ALA A 29 -6.99 -4.90 -2.36
N PHE A 30 -6.40 -4.14 -1.44
CA PHE A 30 -4.97 -4.13 -1.19
C PHE A 30 -4.64 -5.07 -0.05
N VAL A 31 -3.71 -5.98 -0.29
CA VAL A 31 -3.14 -6.89 0.68
C VAL A 31 -1.86 -6.27 1.22
N ILE A 32 -1.80 -6.09 2.53
CA ILE A 32 -0.65 -5.54 3.25
C ILE A 32 0.02 -6.68 4.03
N ASP A 33 1.14 -7.13 3.50
CA ASP A 33 2.06 -8.13 4.01
C ASP A 33 2.93 -7.51 5.10
N GLY A 34 2.61 -7.75 6.36
CA GLY A 34 3.38 -7.19 7.46
C GLY A 34 4.76 -7.83 7.53
N SER A 35 5.78 -7.09 7.12
CA SER A 35 7.17 -7.55 7.09
C SER A 35 7.70 -7.83 8.51
N GLY A 36 7.48 -9.04 9.05
CA GLY A 36 7.99 -9.45 10.35
C GLY A 36 7.45 -10.81 10.79
N SER A 37 8.22 -11.56 11.58
CA SER A 37 7.95 -12.96 11.97
C SER A 37 6.63 -13.22 12.75
N ASN A 38 5.78 -12.21 12.96
CA ASN A 38 4.55 -12.28 13.75
C ASN A 38 3.44 -11.33 13.26
N PHE A 39 3.36 -11.00 11.97
CA PHE A 39 2.29 -10.13 11.47
C PHE A 39 1.30 -10.88 10.56
N ASP A 40 0.01 -10.76 10.89
CA ASP A 40 -1.09 -11.23 10.06
C ASP A 40 -1.20 -10.38 8.79
N GLU A 41 -1.39 -11.04 7.66
CA GLU A 41 -1.76 -10.41 6.40
C GLU A 41 -3.05 -9.61 6.57
N LYS A 42 -3.04 -8.33 6.15
CA LYS A 42 -4.24 -7.47 6.21
C LYS A 42 -4.79 -7.19 4.84
N ILE A 43 -6.08 -7.49 4.64
CA ILE A 43 -6.81 -7.19 3.42
C ILE A 43 -7.61 -5.89 3.62
N ILE A 44 -7.29 -4.87 2.83
CA ILE A 44 -7.88 -3.54 2.86
C ILE A 44 -8.70 -3.31 1.58
N PRO A 45 -10.03 -3.22 1.65
CA PRO A 45 -10.87 -2.93 0.48
C PRO A 45 -10.47 -1.63 -0.22
N ARG A 46 -10.58 -1.58 -1.55
CA ARG A 46 -10.25 -0.38 -2.36
C ARG A 46 -11.00 0.87 -1.93
N GLU A 47 -12.24 0.73 -1.45
CA GLU A 47 -13.08 1.83 -0.95
C GLU A 47 -12.49 2.51 0.31
N LYS A 48 -11.71 1.78 1.10
CA LYS A 48 -11.04 2.30 2.30
C LYS A 48 -9.69 2.94 2.01
N VAL A 49 -9.24 2.91 0.75
CA VAL A 49 -7.96 3.50 0.32
C VAL A 49 -8.19 4.92 -0.17
N TYR A 50 -7.60 5.86 0.57
CA TYR A 50 -7.69 7.29 0.28
C TYR A 50 -6.62 7.75 -0.69
N GLU A 51 -5.41 7.20 -0.61
CA GLU A 51 -4.30 7.65 -1.43
C GLU A 51 -3.33 6.51 -1.75
N ILE A 52 -2.83 6.52 -2.98
CA ILE A 52 -1.76 5.64 -3.45
C ILE A 52 -0.72 6.55 -4.09
N GLN A 53 0.46 6.66 -3.49
CA GLN A 53 1.59 7.32 -4.10
C GLN A 53 2.57 6.26 -4.59
N MET A 54 2.77 6.18 -5.89
CA MET A 54 3.87 5.39 -6.43
C MET A 54 5.08 6.31 -6.48
N ASP A 55 6.09 6.05 -5.65
CA ASP A 55 7.36 6.75 -5.71
C ASP A 55 7.93 6.50 -7.12
N ASN A 56 7.77 7.52 -7.95
CA ASN A 56 8.09 7.52 -9.37
C ASN A 56 9.61 7.75 -9.55
N ARG A 57 10.44 6.97 -8.84
CA ARG A 57 11.89 6.91 -9.03
C ARG A 57 12.27 6.18 -10.32
N SER A 58 11.58 6.53 -11.40
CA SER A 58 11.93 6.16 -12.76
C SER A 58 11.68 7.36 -13.65
N SER A 59 12.46 8.43 -13.48
CA SER A 59 12.73 9.47 -14.50
C SER A 59 13.71 10.56 -14.03
N ILE A 60 14.86 10.24 -13.41
CA ILE A 60 16.03 11.13 -13.48
C ILE A 60 17.29 10.27 -13.67
N GLU A 61 17.44 9.70 -14.87
CA GLU A 61 18.77 9.58 -15.49
C GLU A 61 18.87 10.71 -16.52
N ASN A 62 19.16 11.94 -16.06
CA ASN A 62 19.82 12.88 -16.96
C ASN A 62 21.30 12.51 -16.94
N ARG A 63 21.70 11.71 -17.94
CA ARG A 63 23.09 11.62 -18.38
C ARG A 63 23.47 12.99 -18.93
N ASP A 64 24.42 13.65 -18.27
CA ASP A 64 25.28 14.66 -18.89
C ASP A 64 26.74 14.21 -18.70
#